data_AF-A0A7R9FF66-F1
#
_entry.id   AF-A0A7R9FF66-F1
#
_cell.length_a   1.000
_cell.length_b   1.000
_cell.length_c   1.000
_cell.angle_alpha   90.00
_cell.angle_beta   90.00
_cell.angle_gamma   90.00
#
_symmetry.space_group_name_H-M   'P 1'
#
loop_
_entity.id
_entity.type
_entity.pdbx_description
1 polymer ?
#
loop_
_entity_poly.entity_id
_entity_poly.type
_entity_poly.pdbx_seq_one_letter_code
_entity_poly.pdbx_strand_id
1 'polypeptide(L)'
;MGNHLGKPTLKKLNWDFNPDLPDTDNSVKNKIEAFNLIATTAQPTPVVINDPQTLTDTFGRHHTYLRISLSERCNLRCQYCMPAEGVSLTPKLQLLATDEVLRLAELFVREGVTKIRLTGGEPTVRKDLVDIIASLKQIKGLETVAMTTNGLVLTRQLVPLQRAGLDILNVSLDTLRPARYDQITRRKGYERVRAGIDLALQLGYSPVKVNVVLMRNFNDDEICDFVQLTEDRNLDIRFIEYMPFSGNKWDYEKMVPFKEMVDKIQGQWPDLYAMANGPNDTSKAFKVPGFQGQVGFITSMSEHFCGSCNRLRLTADGNLKVCLFGWDALRSNCSEDDLLALIGAAVKRKKKQHAGAPCPKTSSPPRWPPSCQLDTTFLQQTHTPLSIQVRTFAHGDKLTHIDDSGSAKMVDVSDKGATTRTALAQAVVQVGEKTGRLIRQNELKKGDVLTISQLAGILAAKRTSELIPLCHNISLSSVNLTLKLNDSGSVVLISSEVRCEGKTGVEMEALTAVTVAALTVYDMCKAVSHDIVITDICLLRKDGGRSETFERKT
;
A
#
# COMPACT_ATOMS: atom_id res chain seq x y z
N MET A 1 -25.37 62.09 -18.14
CA MET A 1 -25.19 61.17 -17.00
C MET A 1 -24.94 59.78 -17.56
N GLY A 2 -23.68 59.36 -17.60
CA GLY A 2 -23.29 58.02 -18.07
C GLY A 2 -21.98 57.65 -17.38
N ASN A 3 -22.01 56.62 -16.53
CA ASN A 3 -20.85 56.11 -15.81
C ASN A 3 -20.53 54.69 -16.29
N HIS A 4 -19.46 54.57 -17.06
CA HIS A 4 -18.73 53.32 -17.30
C HIS A 4 -17.60 53.22 -16.26
N LEU A 5 -17.58 52.16 -15.46
CA LEU A 5 -16.46 51.82 -14.56
C LEU A 5 -15.48 50.89 -15.30
N GLY A 6 -14.28 51.41 -15.54
CA GLY A 6 -13.15 50.71 -16.16
C GLY A 6 -12.35 49.86 -15.17
N LYS A 7 -11.71 48.82 -15.70
CA LYS A 7 -10.76 47.91 -15.02
C LYS A 7 -9.43 48.63 -14.73
N PRO A 8 -8.72 48.33 -13.62
CA PRO A 8 -7.41 48.91 -13.36
C PRO A 8 -6.26 48.10 -14.00
N THR A 9 -5.42 48.80 -14.76
CA THR A 9 -4.12 48.38 -15.31
C THR A 9 -3.01 48.51 -14.27
N LEU A 10 -2.18 47.46 -14.13
CA LEU A 10 -0.96 47.46 -13.30
C LEU A 10 0.15 48.30 -13.95
N LYS A 11 0.61 49.35 -13.25
CA LYS A 11 1.83 50.11 -13.58
C LYS A 11 3.06 49.37 -13.04
N LYS A 12 4.06 49.13 -13.90
CA LYS A 12 5.43 48.73 -13.51
C LYS A 12 6.12 49.93 -12.81
N LEU A 13 6.69 49.70 -11.62
CA LEU A 13 7.69 50.60 -11.03
C LEU A 13 9.08 50.09 -11.41
N ASN A 14 9.85 50.93 -12.12
CA ASN A 14 11.30 50.79 -12.28
C ASN A 14 11.99 51.41 -11.05
N TRP A 15 13.04 50.77 -10.55
CA TRP A 15 13.96 51.35 -9.56
C TRP A 15 15.32 51.54 -10.23
N ASP A 16 15.73 52.80 -10.39
CA ASP A 16 17.07 53.20 -10.79
C ASP A 16 18.04 53.11 -9.59
N PHE A 17 19.17 52.43 -9.79
CA PHE A 17 20.25 52.34 -8.81
C PHE A 17 21.19 53.55 -8.92
N ASN A 18 21.40 54.27 -7.80
CA ASN A 18 22.39 55.32 -7.66
C ASN A 18 23.71 54.71 -7.13
N PRO A 19 24.87 54.88 -7.79
CA PRO A 19 26.13 54.26 -7.39
C PRO A 19 27.04 55.27 -6.68
N ASP A 20 27.00 55.34 -5.35
CA ASP A 20 28.03 56.03 -4.57
C ASP A 20 28.05 55.54 -3.11
N LEU A 21 28.77 54.45 -2.86
CA LEU A 21 29.29 54.07 -1.53
C LEU A 21 30.67 53.39 -1.71
N PRO A 22 31.69 53.73 -0.89
CA PRO A 22 33.08 53.36 -1.14
C PRO A 22 33.41 51.89 -0.80
N ASP A 23 34.26 51.32 -1.66
CA ASP A 23 34.79 49.95 -1.70
C ASP A 23 35.76 49.69 -0.53
N THR A 24 35.41 48.79 0.40
CA THR A 24 36.38 48.02 1.19
C THR A 24 35.82 46.63 1.53
N ASP A 25 36.10 45.63 0.68
CA ASP A 25 36.70 44.34 1.10
C ASP A 25 36.90 43.43 -0.14
N ASN A 26 38.13 43.39 -0.65
CA ASN A 26 38.54 42.61 -1.83
C ASN A 26 38.55 41.08 -1.59
N SER A 27 38.12 40.58 -0.43
CA SER A 27 38.00 39.14 -0.17
C SER A 27 36.65 38.53 -0.62
N VAL A 28 35.65 39.37 -0.92
CA VAL A 28 34.30 38.93 -1.31
C VAL A 28 34.15 38.81 -2.84
N LYS A 29 34.75 39.72 -3.63
CA LYS A 29 34.69 39.68 -5.11
C LYS A 29 35.33 38.41 -5.69
N ASN A 30 36.47 37.97 -5.14
CA ASN A 30 37.15 36.74 -5.61
C ASN A 30 36.45 35.43 -5.22
N LYS A 31 35.58 35.43 -4.19
CA LYS A 31 34.76 34.26 -3.85
C LYS A 31 33.48 34.19 -4.68
N ILE A 32 32.96 35.31 -5.16
CA ILE A 32 31.77 35.38 -6.01
C ILE A 32 32.09 34.95 -7.46
N GLU A 33 33.27 35.28 -8.00
CA GLU A 33 33.67 34.81 -9.34
C GLU A 33 33.98 33.31 -9.39
N ALA A 34 34.56 32.73 -8.32
CA ALA A 34 34.79 31.28 -8.24
C ALA A 34 33.49 30.46 -8.10
N PHE A 35 32.44 31.04 -7.49
CA PHE A 35 31.14 30.38 -7.37
C PHE A 35 30.32 30.47 -8.67
N ASN A 36 30.47 31.56 -9.42
CA ASN A 36 29.76 31.76 -10.69
C ASN A 36 30.36 30.99 -11.88
N LEU A 37 31.59 30.50 -11.80
CA LEU A 37 32.18 29.66 -12.86
C LEU A 37 31.73 28.18 -12.78
N ILE A 38 31.22 27.72 -11.63
CA ILE A 38 30.71 26.35 -11.44
C ILE A 38 29.19 26.29 -11.72
N ALA A 39 28.50 27.43 -11.69
CA ALA A 39 27.05 27.50 -11.83
C ALA A 39 26.51 27.63 -13.28
N THR A 40 27.37 27.70 -14.31
CA THR A 40 26.95 27.93 -15.71
C THR A 40 27.13 26.76 -16.69
N THR A 41 27.47 25.55 -16.23
CA THR A 41 27.58 24.36 -17.12
C THR A 41 26.68 23.19 -16.76
N ALA A 42 25.69 23.36 -15.88
CA ALA A 42 24.64 22.37 -15.67
C ALA A 42 23.29 22.99 -16.03
N GLN A 43 22.97 23.01 -17.33
CA GLN A 43 21.56 22.98 -17.71
C GLN A 43 20.95 21.74 -17.04
N PRO A 44 19.76 21.83 -16.41
CA PRO A 44 19.03 20.62 -16.07
C PRO A 44 18.69 19.98 -17.41
N THR A 45 19.52 19.02 -17.83
CA THR A 45 19.07 18.04 -18.80
C THR A 45 17.77 17.49 -18.22
N PRO A 46 16.65 17.51 -18.98
CA PRO A 46 15.52 16.72 -18.56
C PRO A 46 16.08 15.32 -18.39
N VAL A 47 16.06 14.81 -17.16
CA VAL A 47 16.31 13.41 -16.94
C VAL A 47 15.09 12.75 -17.55
N VAL A 48 15.17 12.49 -18.86
CA VAL A 48 14.31 11.55 -19.53
C VAL A 48 14.70 10.22 -18.92
N ILE A 49 14.04 9.87 -17.82
CA ILE A 49 14.06 8.52 -17.28
C ILE A 49 13.23 7.70 -18.28
N ASN A 50 13.79 7.41 -19.45
CA ASN A 50 13.39 6.25 -20.23
C ASN A 50 13.97 5.03 -19.50
N ASP A 51 13.50 4.77 -18.28
CA ASP A 51 13.75 3.50 -17.60
C ASP A 51 12.56 2.59 -17.98
N PRO A 52 12.76 1.56 -18.82
CA PRO A 52 11.70 0.66 -19.28
C PRO A 52 11.11 -0.23 -18.16
N GLN A 53 11.12 0.21 -16.90
CA GLN A 53 10.92 -0.64 -15.73
C GLN A 53 10.05 -0.02 -14.61
N THR A 54 9.20 0.97 -14.88
CA THR A 54 8.25 1.52 -13.87
C THR A 54 7.40 0.41 -13.23
N LEU A 55 6.97 -0.57 -14.02
CA LEU A 55 6.14 -1.70 -13.57
C LEU A 55 6.95 -2.96 -13.22
N THR A 56 8.26 -2.85 -13.02
CA THR A 56 9.10 -3.96 -12.58
C THR A 56 9.47 -3.79 -11.10
N ASP A 57 9.25 -4.84 -10.31
CA ASP A 57 9.58 -4.80 -8.89
C ASP A 57 11.03 -5.21 -8.59
N THR A 58 11.40 -5.14 -7.30
CA THR A 58 12.75 -5.48 -6.79
C THR A 58 13.13 -6.95 -6.93
N PHE A 59 12.20 -7.82 -7.37
CA PHE A 59 12.44 -9.23 -7.66
C PHE A 59 12.52 -9.51 -9.16
N GLY A 60 12.54 -8.47 -10.01
CA GLY A 60 12.60 -8.59 -11.47
C GLY A 60 11.28 -9.03 -12.09
N ARG A 61 10.15 -8.98 -11.36
CA ARG A 61 8.84 -9.33 -11.90
C ARG A 61 8.26 -8.13 -12.63
N HIS A 62 8.08 -8.25 -13.94
CA HIS A 62 7.39 -7.24 -14.74
C HIS A 62 5.87 -7.42 -14.65
N HIS A 63 5.13 -6.35 -14.34
CA HIS A 63 3.70 -6.42 -14.07
C HIS A 63 2.83 -6.02 -15.27
N THR A 64 2.37 -7.01 -16.02
CA THR A 64 1.51 -6.81 -17.20
C THR A 64 0.01 -6.92 -16.93
N TYR A 65 -0.39 -7.17 -15.68
CA TYR A 65 -1.79 -7.42 -15.31
C TYR A 65 -2.30 -6.46 -14.23
N LEU A 66 -3.24 -5.58 -14.59
CA LEU A 66 -3.90 -4.68 -13.64
C LEU A 66 -5.30 -5.16 -13.26
N ARG A 67 -5.61 -5.19 -11.97
CA ARG A 67 -6.97 -5.39 -11.45
C ARG A 67 -7.51 -4.08 -10.92
N ILE A 68 -8.64 -3.62 -11.47
CA ILE A 68 -9.32 -2.40 -11.05
C ILE A 68 -10.59 -2.76 -10.30
N SER A 69 -10.77 -2.22 -9.10
CA SER A 69 -12.01 -2.30 -8.34
C SER A 69 -12.87 -1.09 -8.69
N LEU A 70 -14.02 -1.29 -9.34
CA LEU A 70 -14.84 -0.18 -9.84
C LEU A 70 -15.83 0.37 -8.80
N SER A 71 -16.09 -0.40 -7.74
CA SER A 71 -17.10 -0.10 -6.73
C SER A 71 -16.79 -0.92 -5.48
N GLU A 72 -17.19 -0.46 -4.31
CA GLU A 72 -17.19 -1.25 -3.06
C GLU A 72 -18.55 -1.91 -2.79
N ARG A 73 -19.59 -1.45 -3.51
CA ARG A 73 -20.95 -1.99 -3.35
C ARG A 73 -21.04 -3.38 -3.95
N CYS A 74 -21.72 -4.27 -3.24
CA CYS A 74 -22.09 -5.59 -3.72
C CYS A 74 -23.60 -5.81 -3.51
N ASN A 75 -24.22 -6.52 -4.45
CA ASN A 75 -25.60 -6.97 -4.36
C ASN A 75 -25.72 -8.37 -3.72
N LEU A 76 -24.65 -8.93 -3.13
CA LEU A 76 -24.63 -10.12 -2.27
C LEU A 76 -23.99 -9.80 -0.91
N ARG A 77 -24.12 -10.70 0.08
CA ARG A 77 -23.52 -10.59 1.42
C ARG A 77 -22.85 -11.90 1.83
N CYS A 78 -21.93 -12.38 0.98
CA CYS A 78 -21.35 -13.71 1.13
C CYS A 78 -20.66 -13.88 2.49
N GLN A 79 -20.89 -14.99 3.18
CA GLN A 79 -20.43 -15.23 4.55
C GLN A 79 -18.92 -15.08 4.73
N TYR A 80 -18.14 -15.54 3.74
CA TYR A 80 -16.69 -15.42 3.77
C TYR A 80 -16.21 -14.00 3.42
N CYS A 81 -16.98 -13.22 2.65
CA CYS A 81 -16.55 -11.95 2.05
C CYS A 81 -16.99 -10.71 2.82
N MET A 82 -18.25 -10.66 3.26
CA MET A 82 -18.85 -9.47 3.86
C MET A 82 -19.71 -9.84 5.07
N PRO A 83 -19.64 -9.07 6.18
CA PRO A 83 -20.55 -9.24 7.32
C PRO A 83 -22.02 -9.11 6.90
N ALA A 84 -22.92 -9.70 7.68
CA ALA A 84 -24.35 -9.75 7.35
C ALA A 84 -24.95 -8.34 7.31
N GLU A 85 -24.47 -7.50 8.22
CA GLU A 85 -24.83 -6.10 8.42
C GLU A 85 -24.27 -5.19 7.31
N GLY A 86 -23.32 -5.71 6.51
CA GLY A 86 -22.61 -4.94 5.49
C GLY A 86 -21.40 -4.18 6.05
N VAL A 87 -20.72 -3.45 5.17
CA VAL A 87 -19.55 -2.63 5.50
C VAL A 87 -19.86 -1.16 5.28
N SER A 88 -19.22 -0.29 6.07
CA SER A 88 -19.23 1.15 5.83
C SER A 88 -18.66 1.43 4.44
N LEU A 89 -19.42 2.14 3.62
CA LEU A 89 -19.05 2.44 2.24
C LEU A 89 -18.36 3.80 2.18
N THR A 90 -17.32 3.87 1.35
CA THR A 90 -16.65 5.14 1.05
C THR A 90 -17.63 6.12 0.37
N PRO A 91 -17.63 7.42 0.75
CA PRO A 91 -18.47 8.42 0.12
C PRO A 91 -18.23 8.49 -1.40
N LYS A 92 -19.30 8.71 -2.18
CA LYS A 92 -19.22 8.68 -3.65
C LYS A 92 -18.14 9.62 -4.22
N LEU A 93 -17.92 10.77 -3.58
CA LEU A 93 -16.93 11.77 -4.00
C LEU A 93 -15.49 11.26 -3.91
N GLN A 94 -15.20 10.26 -3.07
CA GLN A 94 -13.85 9.71 -2.90
C GLN A 94 -13.60 8.47 -3.80
N LEU A 95 -14.62 8.00 -4.52
CA LEU A 95 -14.47 6.93 -5.49
C LEU A 95 -13.98 7.51 -6.83
N LEU A 96 -13.20 6.71 -7.55
CA LEU A 96 -12.72 7.06 -8.88
C LEU A 96 -13.90 7.23 -9.86
N ALA A 97 -13.97 8.43 -10.43
CA ALA A 97 -14.83 8.73 -11.55
C ALA A 97 -14.38 7.98 -12.82
N THR A 98 -15.20 7.98 -13.86
CA THR A 98 -14.96 7.15 -15.05
C THR A 98 -13.78 7.64 -15.87
N ASP A 99 -13.67 8.95 -16.05
CA ASP A 99 -12.50 9.63 -16.60
C ASP A 99 -11.22 9.30 -15.84
N GLU A 100 -11.27 9.29 -14.51
CA GLU A 100 -10.12 8.94 -13.66
C GLU A 100 -9.69 7.48 -13.83
N VAL A 101 -10.65 6.55 -13.90
CA VAL A 101 -10.37 5.12 -14.18
C VAL A 101 -9.70 4.96 -15.54
N LEU A 102 -10.21 5.64 -16.57
CA LEU A 102 -9.69 5.55 -17.93
C LEU A 102 -8.29 6.17 -18.04
N ARG A 103 -8.07 7.34 -17.44
CA ARG A 103 -6.74 7.99 -17.38
C ARG A 103 -5.69 7.09 -16.74
N LEU A 104 -6.03 6.49 -15.59
CA LEU A 104 -5.12 5.54 -14.92
C LEU A 104 -4.90 4.28 -15.77
N ALA A 105 -5.95 3.73 -16.38
CA ALA A 105 -5.83 2.56 -17.24
C ALA A 105 -4.89 2.83 -18.43
N GLU A 106 -5.04 3.98 -19.11
CA GLU A 106 -4.18 4.37 -20.22
C GLU A 106 -2.71 4.49 -19.79
N LEU A 107 -2.48 5.13 -18.63
CA LEU A 107 -1.13 5.25 -18.05
C LEU A 107 -0.50 3.88 -17.81
N PHE A 108 -1.22 2.97 -17.16
CA PHE A 108 -0.72 1.62 -16.89
C PHE A 108 -0.46 0.81 -18.18
N VAL A 109 -1.31 0.96 -19.20
CA VAL A 109 -1.14 0.28 -20.50
C VAL A 109 0.08 0.80 -21.23
N ARG A 110 0.32 2.12 -21.21
CA ARG A 110 1.52 2.74 -21.78
C ARG A 110 2.82 2.18 -21.17
N GLU A 111 2.78 1.87 -19.88
CA GLU A 111 3.90 1.29 -19.14
C GLU A 111 4.02 -0.25 -19.23
N GLY A 112 3.18 -0.91 -20.03
CA GLY A 112 3.30 -2.35 -20.33
C GLY A 112 2.19 -3.26 -19.78
N VAL A 113 1.11 -2.71 -19.20
CA VAL A 113 -0.07 -3.52 -18.87
C VAL A 113 -0.80 -3.93 -20.14
N THR A 114 -0.88 -5.23 -20.41
CA THR A 114 -1.62 -5.78 -21.55
C THR A 114 -2.98 -6.35 -21.17
N LYS A 115 -3.22 -6.55 -19.87
CA LYS A 115 -4.46 -7.14 -19.34
C LYS A 115 -5.05 -6.33 -18.20
N ILE A 116 -6.32 -5.94 -18.33
CA ILE A 116 -7.09 -5.28 -17.28
C ILE A 116 -8.23 -6.19 -16.84
N ARG A 117 -8.38 -6.40 -15.53
CA ARG A 117 -9.54 -7.07 -14.94
C ARG A 117 -10.38 -6.12 -14.09
N LEU A 118 -11.63 -5.97 -14.46
CA LEU A 118 -12.65 -5.21 -13.75
C LEU A 118 -13.30 -6.06 -12.66
N THR A 119 -13.31 -5.51 -11.45
CA THR A 119 -13.88 -6.13 -10.25
C THR A 119 -14.56 -5.06 -9.40
N GLY A 120 -14.86 -5.35 -8.13
CA GLY A 120 -15.43 -4.41 -7.18
C GLY A 120 -15.68 -5.08 -5.83
N GLY A 121 -16.74 -4.66 -5.17
CA GLY A 121 -17.71 -5.58 -4.57
C GLY A 121 -18.35 -6.38 -5.71
N GLU A 122 -19.28 -5.76 -6.44
CA GLU A 122 -19.85 -6.30 -7.69
C GLU A 122 -19.77 -5.25 -8.81
N PRO A 123 -19.03 -5.48 -9.91
CA PRO A 123 -18.89 -4.51 -11.00
C PRO A 123 -20.22 -4.17 -11.69
N THR A 124 -21.13 -5.13 -11.84
CA THR A 124 -22.42 -4.93 -12.54
C THR A 124 -23.40 -3.99 -11.82
N VAL A 125 -23.08 -3.57 -10.59
CA VAL A 125 -23.81 -2.52 -9.85
C VAL A 125 -23.45 -1.12 -10.36
N ARG A 126 -22.31 -0.95 -11.02
CA ARG A 126 -21.88 0.34 -11.59
C ARG A 126 -22.61 0.57 -12.93
N LYS A 127 -23.29 1.73 -13.04
CA LYS A 127 -24.21 2.02 -14.15
C LYS A 127 -23.53 2.18 -15.50
N ASP A 128 -22.33 2.75 -15.50
CA ASP A 128 -21.50 3.06 -16.67
C ASP A 128 -20.45 1.97 -16.98
N LEU A 129 -20.67 0.74 -16.50
CA LEU A 129 -19.76 -0.38 -16.72
C LEU A 129 -19.54 -0.69 -18.22
N VAL A 130 -20.61 -0.63 -19.01
CA VAL A 130 -20.55 -0.89 -20.47
C VAL A 130 -19.67 0.15 -21.16
N ASP A 131 -19.85 1.43 -20.80
CA ASP A 131 -19.07 2.55 -21.36
C ASP A 131 -17.59 2.45 -20.97
N ILE A 132 -17.30 2.04 -19.73
CA ILE A 132 -15.93 1.78 -19.27
C ILE A 132 -15.27 0.69 -20.11
N ILE A 133 -15.94 -0.44 -20.33
CA ILE A 133 -15.38 -1.54 -21.14
C ILE A 133 -15.15 -1.09 -22.57
N ALA A 134 -16.13 -0.42 -23.18
CA ALA A 134 -16.02 0.09 -24.55
C ALA A 134 -14.83 1.05 -24.69
N SER A 135 -14.64 1.95 -23.71
CA SER A 135 -13.54 2.91 -23.70
C SER A 135 -12.19 2.24 -23.46
N LEU A 136 -12.10 1.25 -22.55
CA LEU A 136 -10.87 0.49 -22.32
C LEU A 136 -10.41 -0.23 -23.59
N LYS A 137 -11.35 -0.80 -24.37
CA LYS A 137 -11.01 -1.48 -25.63
C LYS A 137 -10.50 -0.55 -26.72
N GLN A 138 -10.66 0.77 -26.59
CA GLN A 138 -10.05 1.75 -27.50
C GLN A 138 -8.59 2.07 -27.14
N ILE A 139 -8.10 1.66 -25.96
CA ILE A 139 -6.73 1.94 -25.53
C ILE A 139 -5.76 1.07 -26.32
N LYS A 140 -4.89 1.69 -27.12
CA LYS A 140 -3.84 1.00 -27.87
C LYS A 140 -2.87 0.30 -26.92
N GLY A 141 -2.58 -0.97 -27.20
CA GLY A 141 -1.70 -1.81 -26.37
C GLY A 141 -2.44 -2.66 -25.33
N LEU A 142 -3.72 -2.38 -25.06
CA LEU A 142 -4.53 -3.24 -24.20
C LEU A 142 -5.09 -4.42 -25.00
N GLU A 143 -4.59 -5.62 -24.69
CA GLU A 143 -4.99 -6.85 -25.39
C GLU A 143 -6.30 -7.41 -24.84
N THR A 144 -6.41 -7.46 -23.50
CA THR A 144 -7.48 -8.21 -22.82
C THR A 144 -8.19 -7.37 -21.76
N VAL A 145 -9.51 -7.26 -21.88
CA VAL A 145 -10.42 -6.80 -20.83
C VAL A 145 -11.16 -7.99 -20.24
N ALA A 146 -10.97 -8.22 -18.95
CA ALA A 146 -11.63 -9.29 -18.20
C ALA A 146 -12.55 -8.72 -17.11
N MET A 147 -13.55 -9.49 -16.69
CA MET A 147 -14.41 -9.12 -15.57
C MET A 147 -14.58 -10.28 -14.60
N THR A 148 -14.68 -9.99 -13.30
CA THR A 148 -15.16 -10.96 -12.29
C THR A 148 -16.45 -10.47 -11.67
N THR A 149 -17.50 -11.27 -11.75
CA THR A 149 -18.86 -10.96 -11.27
C THR A 149 -19.43 -12.15 -10.49
N ASN A 150 -20.38 -11.90 -9.59
CA ASN A 150 -21.19 -12.95 -8.98
C ASN A 150 -22.30 -13.50 -9.91
N GLY A 151 -22.50 -12.90 -11.09
CA GLY A 151 -23.38 -13.40 -12.13
C GLY A 151 -24.88 -13.10 -11.95
N LEU A 152 -25.31 -12.49 -10.84
CA LEU A 152 -26.75 -12.38 -10.51
C LEU A 152 -27.59 -11.62 -11.54
N VAL A 153 -26.99 -10.64 -12.22
CA VAL A 153 -27.64 -9.80 -13.23
C VAL A 153 -27.09 -10.04 -14.64
N LEU A 154 -26.28 -11.09 -14.80
CA LEU A 154 -25.50 -11.33 -16.02
C LEU A 154 -26.41 -11.55 -17.23
N THR A 155 -27.52 -12.27 -17.09
CA THR A 155 -28.48 -12.52 -18.17
C THR A 155 -29.00 -11.24 -18.84
N ARG A 156 -29.06 -10.12 -18.12
CA ARG A 156 -29.52 -8.83 -18.65
C ARG A 156 -28.40 -7.95 -19.20
N GLN A 157 -27.18 -8.13 -18.70
CA GLN A 157 -26.04 -7.25 -19.04
C GLN A 157 -25.04 -7.90 -20.00
N LEU A 158 -25.06 -9.22 -20.19
CA LEU A 158 -23.97 -9.89 -20.89
C LEU A 158 -23.85 -9.51 -22.36
N VAL A 159 -24.99 -9.37 -23.08
CA VAL A 159 -24.99 -8.95 -24.48
C VAL A 159 -24.36 -7.55 -24.67
N PRO A 160 -24.78 -6.49 -23.95
CA PRO A 160 -24.11 -5.20 -24.08
C PRO A 160 -22.64 -5.22 -23.63
N LEU A 161 -22.28 -6.01 -22.61
CA LEU A 161 -20.89 -6.18 -22.19
C LEU A 161 -20.02 -6.83 -23.28
N GLN A 162 -20.55 -7.86 -23.94
CA GLN A 162 -19.87 -8.51 -25.06
C GLN A 162 -19.68 -7.55 -26.24
N ARG A 163 -20.72 -6.79 -26.59
CA ARG A 163 -20.66 -5.77 -27.66
C ARG A 163 -19.66 -4.66 -27.37
N ALA A 164 -19.50 -4.30 -26.09
CA ALA A 164 -18.46 -3.37 -25.65
C ALA A 164 -17.03 -3.94 -25.75
N GLY A 165 -16.89 -5.25 -25.99
CA GLY A 165 -15.60 -5.92 -26.17
C GLY A 165 -15.05 -6.57 -24.90
N LEU A 166 -15.91 -7.01 -23.97
CA LEU A 166 -15.47 -7.83 -22.84
C LEU A 166 -14.97 -9.20 -23.33
N ASP A 167 -13.67 -9.47 -23.17
CA ASP A 167 -13.00 -10.66 -23.71
C ASP A 167 -13.12 -11.89 -22.78
N ILE A 168 -12.92 -11.71 -21.47
CA ILE A 168 -12.87 -12.82 -20.50
C ILE A 168 -13.85 -12.62 -19.36
N LEU A 169 -14.69 -13.63 -19.12
CA LEU A 169 -15.66 -13.63 -18.05
C LEU A 169 -15.30 -14.65 -16.95
N ASN A 170 -15.23 -14.16 -15.70
CA ASN A 170 -15.15 -14.99 -14.51
C ASN A 170 -16.41 -14.82 -13.68
N VAL A 171 -17.12 -15.92 -13.42
CA VAL A 171 -18.31 -15.96 -12.57
C VAL A 171 -17.96 -16.63 -11.25
N SER A 172 -18.27 -15.99 -10.12
CA SER A 172 -18.14 -16.62 -8.80
C SER A 172 -19.40 -17.41 -8.46
N LEU A 173 -19.24 -18.73 -8.28
CA LEU A 173 -20.32 -19.63 -7.87
C LEU A 173 -19.73 -20.73 -6.99
N ASP A 174 -20.00 -20.67 -5.69
CA ASP A 174 -19.31 -21.51 -4.70
C ASP A 174 -20.01 -22.87 -4.43
N THR A 175 -21.19 -23.12 -5.01
CA THR A 175 -21.96 -24.35 -4.79
C THR A 175 -22.92 -24.59 -5.96
N LEU A 176 -23.21 -25.86 -6.24
CA LEU A 176 -24.21 -26.32 -7.21
C LEU A 176 -25.57 -26.61 -6.54
N ARG A 177 -25.66 -26.46 -5.22
CA ARG A 177 -26.90 -26.68 -4.46
C ARG A 177 -27.60 -25.34 -4.17
N PRO A 178 -28.85 -25.13 -4.64
CA PRO A 178 -29.58 -23.87 -4.45
C PRO A 178 -29.69 -23.42 -2.99
N ALA A 179 -29.97 -24.36 -2.07
CA ALA A 179 -30.09 -24.04 -0.64
C ALA A 179 -28.77 -23.55 -0.03
N ARG A 180 -27.63 -24.17 -0.41
CA ARG A 180 -26.29 -23.73 0.02
C ARG A 180 -25.93 -22.39 -0.60
N TYR A 181 -26.37 -22.12 -1.83
CA TYR A 181 -26.17 -20.81 -2.47
C TYR A 181 -26.84 -19.69 -1.65
N ASP A 182 -28.09 -19.90 -1.25
CA ASP A 182 -28.83 -18.94 -0.41
C ASP A 182 -28.12 -18.75 0.94
N GLN A 183 -27.63 -19.84 1.54
CA GLN A 183 -26.89 -19.80 2.80
C GLN A 183 -25.59 -19.01 2.68
N ILE A 184 -24.74 -19.33 1.69
CA ILE A 184 -23.42 -18.70 1.55
C ILE A 184 -23.54 -17.25 1.12
N THR A 185 -24.43 -16.91 0.18
CA THR A 185 -24.55 -15.54 -0.37
C THR A 185 -25.50 -14.63 0.42
N ARG A 186 -26.35 -15.23 1.28
CA ARG A 186 -27.46 -14.61 2.01
C ARG A 186 -28.54 -14.00 1.12
N ARG A 187 -28.62 -14.39 -0.15
CA ARG A 187 -29.63 -13.92 -1.11
C ARG A 187 -30.00 -15.01 -2.11
N LYS A 188 -31.25 -14.99 -2.58
CA LYS A 188 -31.70 -15.86 -3.66
C LYS A 188 -31.12 -15.41 -5.00
N GLY A 189 -30.77 -16.37 -5.85
CA GLY A 189 -30.18 -16.03 -7.15
C GLY A 189 -29.58 -17.16 -7.96
N TYR A 190 -29.47 -18.37 -7.40
CA TYR A 190 -28.80 -19.52 -8.02
C TYR A 190 -29.16 -19.73 -9.50
N GLU A 191 -30.46 -19.85 -9.81
CA GLU A 191 -30.94 -20.08 -11.18
C GLU A 191 -30.53 -18.96 -12.16
N ARG A 192 -30.49 -17.71 -11.69
CA ARG A 192 -30.08 -16.58 -12.54
C ARG A 192 -28.58 -16.63 -12.84
N VAL A 193 -27.77 -17.05 -11.88
CA VAL A 193 -26.32 -17.22 -12.07
C VAL A 193 -26.04 -18.37 -13.03
N ARG A 194 -26.72 -19.51 -12.86
CA ARG A 194 -26.65 -20.65 -13.80
C ARG A 194 -27.04 -20.26 -15.22
N ALA A 195 -28.20 -19.63 -15.39
CA ALA A 195 -28.65 -19.13 -16.69
C ALA A 195 -27.66 -18.10 -17.29
N GLY A 196 -27.00 -17.30 -16.46
CA GLY A 196 -25.95 -16.37 -16.89
C GLY A 196 -24.69 -17.06 -17.41
N ILE A 197 -24.28 -18.18 -16.78
CA ILE A 197 -23.16 -19.01 -17.23
C ILE A 197 -23.51 -19.69 -18.56
N ASP A 198 -24.71 -20.26 -18.66
CA ASP A 198 -25.18 -20.90 -19.89
C ASP A 198 -25.26 -19.90 -21.05
N LEU A 199 -25.80 -18.70 -20.81
CA LEU A 199 -25.81 -17.63 -21.79
C LEU A 199 -24.39 -17.23 -22.22
N ALA A 200 -23.43 -17.19 -21.30
CA ALA A 200 -22.04 -16.87 -21.64
C ALA A 200 -21.42 -17.91 -22.56
N LEU A 201 -21.68 -19.20 -22.32
CA LEU A 201 -21.25 -20.28 -23.20
C LEU A 201 -21.90 -20.14 -24.59
N GLN A 202 -23.21 -19.88 -24.64
CA GLN A 202 -23.96 -19.67 -25.89
C GLN A 202 -23.45 -18.48 -26.70
N LEU A 203 -23.03 -17.41 -26.03
CA LEU A 203 -22.45 -16.23 -26.66
C LEU A 203 -20.99 -16.44 -27.12
N GLY A 204 -20.40 -17.60 -26.86
CA GLY A 204 -19.07 -17.97 -27.36
C GLY A 204 -17.90 -17.60 -26.46
N TYR A 205 -18.14 -17.27 -25.18
CA TYR A 205 -17.04 -17.12 -24.23
C TYR A 205 -16.30 -18.44 -24.06
N SER A 206 -15.01 -18.46 -24.39
CA SER A 206 -14.20 -19.69 -24.46
C SER A 206 -12.86 -19.53 -23.74
N PRO A 207 -12.68 -20.16 -22.55
CA PRO A 207 -13.70 -20.76 -21.70
C PRO A 207 -14.39 -19.72 -20.80
N VAL A 208 -15.62 -19.99 -20.39
CA VAL A 208 -16.24 -19.30 -19.24
C VAL A 208 -15.59 -19.82 -17.96
N LYS A 209 -15.05 -18.92 -17.14
CA LYS A 209 -14.34 -19.29 -15.92
C LYS A 209 -15.29 -19.25 -14.72
N VAL A 210 -15.38 -20.32 -13.95
CA VAL A 210 -16.17 -20.36 -12.72
C VAL A 210 -15.24 -20.47 -11.53
N ASN A 211 -15.23 -19.48 -10.66
CA ASN A 211 -14.41 -19.48 -9.45
C ASN A 211 -15.22 -20.05 -8.28
N VAL A 212 -14.65 -21.03 -7.58
CA VAL A 212 -15.23 -21.73 -6.43
C VAL A 212 -14.28 -21.58 -5.25
N VAL A 213 -14.66 -20.84 -4.21
CA VAL A 213 -13.91 -20.83 -2.94
C VAL A 213 -14.31 -22.09 -2.16
N LEU A 214 -13.37 -23.01 -2.03
CA LEU A 214 -13.63 -24.29 -1.39
C LEU A 214 -13.43 -24.19 0.13
N MET A 215 -14.43 -24.64 0.88
CA MET A 215 -14.46 -24.61 2.34
C MET A 215 -14.87 -25.99 2.86
N ARG A 216 -14.03 -26.54 3.75
CA ARG A 216 -14.27 -27.82 4.41
C ARG A 216 -15.59 -27.79 5.19
N ASN A 217 -16.30 -28.92 5.16
CA ASN A 217 -17.60 -29.13 5.80
C ASN A 217 -18.69 -28.18 5.29
N PHE A 218 -18.55 -27.65 4.07
CA PHE A 218 -19.56 -26.77 3.47
C PHE A 218 -19.86 -27.13 2.01
N ASN A 219 -18.85 -27.05 1.14
CA ASN A 219 -18.98 -27.33 -0.29
C ASN A 219 -17.89 -28.26 -0.83
N ASP A 220 -17.03 -28.79 0.04
CA ASP A 220 -15.97 -29.73 -0.31
C ASP A 220 -16.51 -31.08 -0.80
N ASP A 221 -17.75 -31.44 -0.46
CA ASP A 221 -18.45 -32.60 -1.03
C ASP A 221 -18.84 -32.42 -2.50
N GLU A 222 -18.87 -31.18 -3.03
CA GLU A 222 -19.29 -30.88 -4.41
C GLU A 222 -18.11 -30.82 -5.40
N ILE A 223 -16.87 -31.12 -4.98
CA ILE A 223 -15.67 -31.02 -5.85
C ILE A 223 -15.89 -31.81 -7.15
N CYS A 224 -16.27 -33.09 -7.04
CA CYS A 224 -16.47 -33.92 -8.23
C CYS A 224 -17.68 -33.48 -9.06
N ASP A 225 -18.76 -32.99 -8.44
CA ASP A 225 -19.92 -32.47 -9.15
C ASP A 225 -19.53 -31.28 -10.06
N PHE A 226 -18.65 -30.42 -9.54
CA PHE A 226 -18.08 -29.31 -10.30
C PHE A 226 -17.17 -29.77 -11.45
N VAL A 227 -16.37 -30.83 -11.24
CA VAL A 227 -15.55 -31.42 -12.33
C VAL A 227 -16.44 -32.05 -13.39
N GLN A 228 -17.48 -32.79 -13.01
CA GLN A 228 -18.45 -33.39 -13.93
C GLN A 228 -19.11 -32.33 -14.83
N LEU A 229 -19.37 -31.14 -14.31
CA LEU A 229 -19.94 -30.03 -15.08
C LEU A 229 -19.09 -29.62 -16.30
N THR A 230 -17.80 -30.01 -16.34
CA THR A 230 -16.88 -29.71 -17.46
C THR A 230 -16.87 -30.77 -18.55
N GLU A 231 -17.63 -31.87 -18.39
CA GLU A 231 -17.69 -32.97 -19.35
C GLU A 231 -18.16 -32.50 -20.73
N ASP A 232 -19.34 -31.90 -20.78
CA ASP A 232 -20.03 -31.46 -22.00
C ASP A 232 -19.95 -29.96 -22.24
N ARG A 233 -19.29 -29.21 -21.34
CA ARG A 233 -19.25 -27.74 -21.36
C ARG A 233 -17.83 -27.23 -21.31
N ASN A 234 -17.54 -26.25 -22.16
CA ASN A 234 -16.25 -25.54 -22.18
C ASN A 234 -16.12 -24.54 -21.00
N LEU A 235 -16.11 -25.09 -19.80
CA LEU A 235 -15.95 -24.39 -18.54
C LEU A 235 -14.53 -24.59 -18.01
N ASP A 236 -13.98 -23.54 -17.41
CA ASP A 236 -12.75 -23.60 -16.62
C ASP A 236 -13.12 -23.39 -15.15
N ILE A 237 -13.31 -24.50 -14.43
CA ILE A 237 -13.69 -24.49 -13.02
C ILE A 237 -12.44 -24.30 -12.18
N ARG A 238 -12.40 -23.22 -11.40
CA ARG A 238 -11.25 -22.82 -10.62
C ARG A 238 -11.53 -22.96 -9.13
N PHE A 239 -10.96 -24.00 -8.53
CA PHE A 239 -10.97 -24.17 -7.08
C PHE A 239 -9.94 -23.24 -6.45
N ILE A 240 -10.40 -22.45 -5.48
CA ILE A 240 -9.60 -21.47 -4.75
C ILE A 240 -9.54 -21.93 -3.30
N GLU A 241 -8.33 -22.09 -2.78
CA GLU A 241 -8.13 -22.34 -1.36
C GLU A 241 -8.73 -21.19 -0.55
N TYR A 242 -9.55 -21.53 0.46
CA TYR A 242 -9.94 -20.56 1.47
C TYR A 242 -8.67 -19.90 2.02
N MET A 243 -8.63 -18.57 2.07
CA MET A 243 -7.44 -17.81 2.50
C MET A 243 -7.83 -16.66 3.43
N PRO A 244 -6.93 -16.18 4.31
CA PRO A 244 -7.21 -15.08 5.21
C PRO A 244 -7.34 -13.76 4.44
N PHE A 245 -8.34 -12.95 4.79
CA PHE A 245 -8.37 -11.54 4.41
C PHE A 245 -9.09 -10.69 5.45
N SER A 246 -8.78 -9.40 5.45
CA SER A 246 -9.41 -8.40 6.32
C SER A 246 -10.94 -8.51 6.28
N GLY A 247 -11.56 -8.93 7.39
CA GLY A 247 -13.01 -9.06 7.53
C GLY A 247 -13.57 -10.48 7.41
N ASN A 248 -12.77 -11.49 7.06
CA ASN A 248 -13.20 -12.88 7.21
C ASN A 248 -12.83 -13.44 8.59
N LYS A 249 -13.68 -14.32 9.14
CA LYS A 249 -13.34 -15.12 10.33
C LYS A 249 -12.46 -16.28 9.86
N TRP A 250 -11.21 -15.96 9.49
CA TRP A 250 -10.25 -16.95 9.00
C TRP A 250 -10.12 -18.10 10.00
N ASP A 251 -10.14 -19.32 9.46
CA ASP A 251 -10.10 -20.57 10.22
C ASP A 251 -9.36 -21.59 9.36
N TYR A 252 -8.22 -22.06 9.85
CA TYR A 252 -7.36 -22.98 9.13
C TYR A 252 -8.05 -24.33 8.89
N GLU A 253 -8.91 -24.77 9.82
CA GLU A 253 -9.64 -26.03 9.72
C GLU A 253 -10.62 -26.05 8.54
N LYS A 254 -11.05 -24.86 8.07
CA LYS A 254 -11.93 -24.74 6.91
C LYS A 254 -11.19 -24.83 5.58
N MET A 255 -9.86 -24.82 5.59
CA MET A 255 -9.07 -24.91 4.37
C MET A 255 -9.01 -26.35 3.86
N VAL A 256 -9.22 -26.51 2.55
CA VAL A 256 -8.95 -27.76 1.82
C VAL A 256 -7.69 -27.54 0.98
N PRO A 257 -6.57 -28.23 1.28
CA PRO A 257 -5.32 -28.06 0.53
C PRO A 257 -5.41 -28.60 -0.90
N PHE A 258 -4.59 -28.03 -1.80
CA PHE A 258 -4.44 -28.48 -3.19
C PHE A 258 -4.37 -30.00 -3.37
N LYS A 259 -3.45 -30.65 -2.65
CA LYS A 259 -3.25 -32.09 -2.78
C LYS A 259 -4.51 -32.89 -2.46
N GLU A 260 -5.23 -32.51 -1.40
CA GLU A 260 -6.48 -33.15 -1.03
C GLU A 260 -7.56 -32.98 -2.11
N MET A 261 -7.64 -31.80 -2.74
CA MET A 261 -8.56 -31.56 -3.85
C MET A 261 -8.24 -32.46 -5.05
N VAL A 262 -6.95 -32.58 -5.42
CA VAL A 262 -6.49 -33.42 -6.53
C VAL A 262 -6.73 -34.90 -6.22
N ASP A 263 -6.34 -35.37 -5.03
CA ASP A 263 -6.53 -36.77 -4.59
C ASP A 263 -8.01 -37.17 -4.66
N LYS A 264 -8.92 -36.27 -4.24
CA LYS A 264 -10.36 -36.50 -4.29
C LYS A 264 -10.88 -36.64 -5.73
N ILE A 265 -10.40 -35.80 -6.65
CA ILE A 265 -10.78 -35.88 -8.06
C ILE A 265 -10.20 -37.14 -8.70
N GLN A 266 -8.94 -37.48 -8.40
CA GLN A 266 -8.28 -38.69 -8.90
C GLN A 266 -8.95 -39.98 -8.40
N GLY A 267 -9.60 -39.95 -7.24
CA GLY A 267 -10.42 -41.06 -6.75
C GLY A 267 -11.58 -41.42 -7.69
N GLN A 268 -12.10 -40.45 -8.46
CA GLN A 268 -13.15 -40.68 -9.46
C GLN A 268 -12.63 -40.71 -10.90
N TRP A 269 -11.62 -39.92 -11.21
CA TRP A 269 -10.96 -39.89 -12.52
C TRP A 269 -9.44 -40.10 -12.37
N PRO A 270 -8.97 -41.36 -12.32
CA PRO A 270 -7.56 -41.67 -12.11
C PRO A 270 -6.63 -41.09 -13.19
N ASP A 271 -7.14 -40.91 -14.42
CA ASP A 271 -6.39 -40.39 -15.56
C ASP A 271 -6.34 -38.85 -15.63
N LEU A 272 -6.74 -38.15 -14.56
CA LEU A 272 -6.61 -36.70 -14.46
C LEU A 272 -5.14 -36.28 -14.64
N TYR A 273 -4.86 -35.42 -15.62
CA TYR A 273 -3.51 -34.98 -15.93
C TYR A 273 -3.34 -33.47 -15.83
N ALA A 274 -2.14 -33.04 -15.45
CA ALA A 274 -1.78 -31.63 -15.39
C ALA A 274 -1.55 -31.08 -16.81
N MET A 275 -2.04 -29.88 -17.07
CA MET A 275 -1.78 -29.14 -18.32
C MET A 275 -0.55 -28.24 -18.17
N ALA A 276 0.04 -27.86 -19.30
CA ALA A 276 1.11 -26.86 -19.33
C ALA A 276 0.57 -25.50 -18.85
N ASN A 277 1.23 -24.92 -17.86
CA ASN A 277 0.91 -23.59 -17.34
C ASN A 277 1.91 -22.57 -17.90
N GLY A 278 1.43 -21.36 -18.19
CA GLY A 278 2.29 -20.23 -18.53
C GLY A 278 3.11 -19.76 -17.32
N PRO A 279 4.17 -18.97 -17.54
CA PRO A 279 5.09 -18.55 -16.47
C PRO A 279 4.38 -17.79 -15.34
N ASN A 280 3.37 -16.99 -15.65
CA ASN A 280 2.66 -16.11 -14.71
C ASN A 280 1.24 -16.62 -14.37
N ASP A 281 0.89 -17.85 -14.74
CA ASP A 281 -0.45 -18.38 -14.49
C ASP A 281 -0.69 -18.61 -13.00
N THR A 282 -1.76 -18.00 -12.50
CA THR A 282 -2.13 -18.10 -11.07
C THR A 282 -2.78 -19.42 -10.70
N SER A 283 -3.27 -20.17 -11.69
CA SER A 283 -3.97 -21.43 -11.51
C SER A 283 -3.21 -22.55 -12.17
N LYS A 284 -3.02 -23.66 -11.47
CA LYS A 284 -2.51 -24.90 -12.05
C LYS A 284 -3.64 -25.60 -12.79
N ALA A 285 -3.57 -25.67 -14.12
CA ALA A 285 -4.59 -26.30 -14.94
C ALA A 285 -4.42 -27.82 -15.00
N PHE A 286 -5.54 -28.53 -14.94
CA PHE A 286 -5.69 -29.98 -15.04
C PHE A 286 -6.88 -30.29 -15.95
N LYS A 287 -6.86 -31.47 -16.54
CA LYS A 287 -7.92 -31.92 -17.43
C LYS A 287 -8.22 -33.40 -17.24
N VAL A 288 -9.50 -33.74 -17.30
CA VAL A 288 -9.98 -35.13 -17.40
C VAL A 288 -10.02 -35.50 -18.88
N PRO A 289 -9.44 -36.64 -19.30
CA PRO A 289 -9.52 -37.09 -20.68
C PRO A 289 -10.97 -37.16 -21.19
N GLY A 290 -11.22 -36.71 -22.42
CA GLY A 290 -12.55 -36.70 -23.04
C GLY A 290 -13.45 -35.53 -22.63
N PHE A 291 -13.17 -34.83 -21.53
CA PHE A 291 -13.97 -33.68 -21.11
C PHE A 291 -13.69 -32.46 -22.00
N GLN A 292 -14.73 -31.68 -22.30
CA GLN A 292 -14.57 -30.45 -23.09
C GLN A 292 -13.82 -29.38 -22.32
N GLY A 293 -14.23 -29.12 -21.07
CA GLY A 293 -13.65 -28.11 -20.20
C GLY A 293 -12.37 -28.56 -19.48
N GLN A 294 -12.05 -27.83 -18.42
CA GLN A 294 -10.85 -28.05 -17.59
C GLN A 294 -11.07 -27.59 -16.14
N VAL A 295 -10.15 -27.99 -15.26
CA VAL A 295 -10.14 -27.64 -13.84
C VAL A 295 -8.85 -26.90 -13.52
N GLY A 296 -8.93 -25.83 -12.74
CA GLY A 296 -7.80 -25.05 -12.28
C GLY A 296 -7.73 -24.98 -10.77
N PHE A 297 -6.52 -24.99 -10.20
CA PHE A 297 -6.32 -24.84 -8.76
C PHE A 297 -5.53 -23.58 -8.45
N ILE A 298 -6.11 -22.70 -7.62
CA ILE A 298 -5.46 -21.48 -7.13
C ILE A 298 -4.97 -21.75 -5.71
N THR A 299 -3.71 -22.17 -5.62
CA THR A 299 -3.03 -22.69 -4.42
C THR A 299 -2.43 -21.57 -3.58
N SER A 300 -3.29 -20.65 -3.11
CA SER A 300 -2.87 -19.42 -2.45
C SER A 300 -2.15 -19.65 -1.12
N MET A 301 -2.35 -20.80 -0.48
CA MET A 301 -1.84 -21.13 0.87
C MET A 301 -0.88 -22.30 0.86
N SER A 302 -1.20 -23.40 0.17
CA SER A 302 -0.38 -24.63 0.20
C SER A 302 0.86 -24.57 -0.68
N GLU A 303 0.74 -24.02 -1.89
CA GLU A 303 1.81 -23.97 -2.89
C GLU A 303 1.79 -22.61 -3.61
N HIS A 304 2.40 -21.59 -3.00
CA HIS A 304 2.29 -20.21 -3.46
C HIS A 304 2.88 -19.98 -4.87
N PHE A 305 2.19 -19.17 -5.68
CA PHE A 305 2.62 -18.74 -7.03
C PHE A 305 3.22 -17.32 -7.04
N CYS A 306 3.68 -16.81 -5.89
CA CYS A 306 4.12 -15.41 -5.78
C CYS A 306 5.39 -15.11 -6.61
N GLY A 307 6.23 -16.12 -6.87
CA GLY A 307 7.50 -15.95 -7.60
C GLY A 307 7.35 -15.36 -9.01
N SER A 308 6.24 -15.64 -9.69
CA SER A 308 5.95 -15.15 -11.04
C SER A 308 4.75 -14.20 -11.11
N CYS A 309 4.34 -13.61 -9.98
CA CYS A 309 3.17 -12.75 -9.92
C CYS A 309 3.38 -11.43 -10.68
N ASN A 310 2.67 -11.26 -11.79
CA ASN A 310 2.68 -10.06 -12.62
C ASN A 310 1.50 -9.10 -12.34
N ARG A 311 0.81 -9.25 -11.21
CA ARG A 311 -0.46 -8.56 -10.93
C ARG A 311 -0.32 -7.33 -10.03
N LEU A 312 -0.94 -6.23 -10.45
CA LEU A 312 -1.19 -5.01 -9.68
C LEU A 312 -2.68 -4.86 -9.35
N ARG A 313 -3.01 -4.15 -8.26
CA ARG A 313 -4.40 -3.96 -7.81
C ARG A 313 -4.65 -2.51 -7.41
N LEU A 314 -5.55 -1.88 -8.15
CA LEU A 314 -6.12 -0.56 -7.91
C LEU A 314 -7.49 -0.71 -7.24
N THR A 315 -7.69 -0.04 -6.11
CA THR A 315 -8.96 -0.03 -5.36
C THR A 315 -9.91 1.03 -5.90
N ALA A 316 -11.17 1.02 -5.45
CA ALA A 316 -12.22 1.89 -5.99
C ALA A 316 -12.04 3.38 -5.63
N ASP A 317 -11.30 3.65 -4.57
CA ASP A 317 -10.83 4.95 -4.09
C ASP A 317 -9.45 5.34 -4.65
N GLY A 318 -8.91 4.58 -5.61
CA GLY A 318 -7.67 4.93 -6.31
C GLY A 318 -6.36 4.55 -5.63
N ASN A 319 -6.39 3.70 -4.61
CA ASN A 319 -5.18 3.23 -3.93
C ASN A 319 -4.58 1.98 -4.60
N LEU A 320 -3.24 1.91 -4.67
CA LEU A 320 -2.52 0.72 -5.09
C LEU A 320 -2.18 -0.15 -3.88
N LYS A 321 -2.59 -1.43 -3.87
CA LYS A 321 -2.45 -2.29 -2.66
C LYS A 321 -1.02 -2.60 -2.17
N VAL A 322 0.02 -2.23 -2.93
CA VAL A 322 1.43 -2.38 -2.54
C VAL A 322 2.03 -1.10 -1.95
N CYS A 323 1.40 0.06 -2.21
CA CYS A 323 1.68 1.29 -1.49
C CYS A 323 0.70 2.43 -1.77
N LEU A 324 0.45 3.23 -0.73
CA LEU A 324 -0.42 4.40 -0.73
C LEU A 324 0.41 5.70 -0.74
N PHE A 325 0.16 6.53 -1.75
CA PHE A 325 -0.20 7.93 -1.56
C PHE A 325 -1.46 8.13 -2.41
N GLY A 326 -2.56 8.52 -1.77
CA GLY A 326 -3.92 8.27 -2.26
C GLY A 326 -4.39 9.16 -3.41
N TRP A 327 -5.67 8.96 -3.72
CA TRP A 327 -6.62 9.81 -4.46
C TRP A 327 -6.24 11.31 -4.64
N ASP A 328 -5.61 11.91 -3.63
CA ASP A 328 -5.10 13.28 -3.68
C ASP A 328 -4.11 13.52 -4.81
N ALA A 329 -3.24 12.57 -5.18
CA ALA A 329 -2.26 12.80 -6.25
C ALA A 329 -2.93 13.07 -7.62
N LEU A 330 -4.00 12.34 -7.94
CA LEU A 330 -4.71 12.50 -9.23
C LEU A 330 -5.49 13.82 -9.27
N ARG A 331 -6.08 14.24 -8.15
CA ARG A 331 -6.91 15.46 -8.04
C ARG A 331 -6.14 16.72 -7.62
N SER A 332 -4.87 16.59 -7.22
CA SER A 332 -3.97 17.71 -6.91
C SER A 332 -3.21 18.24 -8.12
N ASN A 333 -3.65 17.90 -9.34
CA ASN A 333 -3.05 18.36 -10.59
C ASN A 333 -1.57 17.93 -10.77
N CYS A 334 -1.18 16.77 -10.21
CA CYS A 334 0.14 16.19 -10.44
C CYS A 334 0.36 15.88 -11.93
N SER A 335 1.62 16.02 -12.37
CA SER A 335 2.00 15.65 -13.73
C SER A 335 1.90 14.13 -13.95
N GLU A 336 1.83 13.69 -15.21
CA GLU A 336 1.86 12.24 -15.51
C GLU A 336 3.17 11.60 -15.03
N ASP A 337 4.30 12.32 -15.14
CA ASP A 337 5.62 11.86 -14.69
C ASP A 337 5.66 11.64 -13.17
N ASP A 338 5.04 12.53 -12.39
CA ASP A 338 4.93 12.37 -10.94
C ASP A 338 4.09 11.14 -10.58
N LEU A 339 2.99 10.90 -11.31
CA LEU A 339 2.14 9.72 -11.12
C LEU A 339 2.91 8.43 -11.44
N LEU A 340 3.69 8.42 -12.51
CA LEU A 340 4.56 7.29 -12.88
C LEU A 340 5.62 7.03 -11.82
N ALA A 341 6.27 8.08 -11.31
CA ALA A 341 7.25 7.96 -10.23
C ALA A 341 6.63 7.37 -8.96
N LEU A 342 5.42 7.81 -8.59
CA LEU A 342 4.66 7.25 -7.45
C LEU A 342 4.29 5.79 -7.67
N ILE A 343 3.81 5.43 -8.87
CA ILE A 343 3.50 4.05 -9.25
C ILE A 343 4.76 3.20 -9.16
N GLY A 344 5.87 3.62 -9.76
CA GLY A 344 7.14 2.90 -9.74
C GLY A 344 7.67 2.69 -8.32
N ALA A 345 7.60 3.72 -7.46
CA ALA A 345 7.95 3.60 -6.05
C ALA A 345 7.04 2.62 -5.29
N ALA A 346 5.76 2.54 -5.64
CA ALA A 346 4.82 1.60 -5.03
C ALA A 346 5.05 0.15 -5.51
N VAL A 347 5.37 -0.03 -6.80
CA VAL A 347 5.74 -1.32 -7.39
C VAL A 347 7.02 -1.87 -6.76
N LYS A 348 8.07 -1.05 -6.61
CA LYS A 348 9.34 -1.44 -5.98
C LYS A 348 9.19 -1.91 -4.53
N ARG A 349 8.16 -1.44 -3.81
CA ARG A 349 7.83 -1.85 -2.43
C ARG A 349 7.04 -3.16 -2.33
N LYS A 350 6.66 -3.77 -3.47
CA LYS A 350 5.96 -5.06 -3.49
C LYS A 350 6.84 -6.14 -2.84
N LYS A 351 6.30 -6.82 -1.82
CA LYS A 351 6.98 -7.93 -1.14
C LYS A 351 7.08 -9.18 -2.03
N LYS A 352 8.03 -10.07 -1.72
CA LYS A 352 8.21 -11.36 -2.42
C LYS A 352 6.93 -12.20 -2.37
N GLN A 353 6.32 -12.28 -1.18
CA GLN A 353 5.10 -13.03 -0.89
C GLN A 353 4.25 -12.31 0.17
N HIS A 354 3.00 -12.73 0.36
CA HIS A 354 2.12 -12.19 1.39
C HIS A 354 2.70 -12.42 2.80
N ALA A 355 2.67 -11.40 3.65
CA ALA A 355 2.98 -11.55 5.07
C ALA A 355 1.76 -12.16 5.76
N GLY A 356 1.86 -13.41 6.25
CA GLY A 356 0.78 -14.01 7.05
C GLY A 356 0.63 -15.54 7.03
N ALA A 357 1.44 -16.31 6.29
CA ALA A 357 1.39 -17.78 6.39
C ALA A 357 2.49 -18.29 7.34
N PRO A 358 2.17 -18.88 8.51
CA PRO A 358 3.12 -19.75 9.19
C PRO A 358 3.41 -20.93 8.27
N CYS A 359 4.70 -21.12 7.95
CA CYS A 359 5.16 -22.30 7.23
C CYS A 359 4.82 -23.56 8.05
N PRO A 360 4.28 -24.64 7.46
CA PRO A 360 4.19 -25.91 8.17
C PRO A 360 5.61 -26.32 8.57
N LYS A 361 5.84 -26.56 9.85
CA LYS A 361 7.08 -27.18 10.32
C LYS A 361 7.14 -28.59 9.77
N THR A 362 7.69 -28.78 8.57
CA THR A 362 8.11 -30.10 8.12
C THR A 362 9.38 -30.45 8.86
N SER A 363 9.29 -31.49 9.66
CA SER A 363 10.41 -32.12 10.36
C SER A 363 11.49 -32.58 9.39
N SER A 364 12.73 -32.18 9.68
CA SER A 364 14.02 -32.69 9.16
C SER A 364 14.51 -32.09 7.83
N PRO A 365 15.66 -31.40 7.80
CA PRO A 365 16.38 -31.14 6.55
C PRO A 365 17.19 -32.39 6.11
N PRO A 366 17.30 -32.68 4.80
CA PRO A 366 18.23 -33.69 4.32
C PRO A 366 19.68 -33.15 4.41
N ARG A 367 20.59 -33.99 4.89
CA ARG A 367 22.03 -33.71 4.98
C ARG A 367 22.67 -33.84 3.61
N TRP A 368 23.51 -32.87 3.23
CA TRP A 368 24.57 -33.05 2.22
C TRP A 368 25.88 -32.39 2.67
N PRO A 369 27.04 -32.89 2.19
CA PRO A 369 28.30 -32.91 2.92
C PRO A 369 29.18 -31.65 2.72
N PRO A 370 30.23 -31.46 3.54
CA PRO A 370 31.07 -30.27 3.50
C PRO A 370 32.27 -30.47 2.56
N SER A 371 32.58 -29.46 1.73
CA SER A 371 33.95 -29.05 1.39
C SER A 371 33.92 -27.97 0.31
N CYS A 372 34.55 -26.83 0.61
CA CYS A 372 35.45 -26.09 -0.27
C CYS A 372 35.82 -24.78 0.45
N GLN A 373 36.90 -24.84 1.24
CA GLN A 373 37.68 -23.68 1.62
C GLN A 373 38.32 -23.09 0.36
N LEU A 374 38.44 -21.76 0.27
CA LEU A 374 39.55 -21.13 -0.44
C LEU A 374 39.86 -19.74 0.12
N ASP A 375 41.16 -19.53 0.20
CA ASP A 375 41.98 -18.54 0.89
C ASP A 375 41.65 -17.05 0.71
N THR A 376 41.82 -16.35 1.84
CA THR A 376 42.17 -14.94 1.95
C THR A 376 43.64 -14.70 1.60
N THR A 377 43.95 -13.77 0.69
CA THR A 377 45.07 -12.82 0.77
C THR A 377 45.07 -11.86 -0.41
N PHE A 378 45.72 -10.70 -0.23
CA PHE A 378 46.08 -9.66 -1.23
C PHE A 378 45.03 -8.60 -1.60
N LEU A 379 45.00 -7.49 -0.85
CA LEU A 379 45.71 -6.26 -1.23
C LEU A 379 45.40 -5.14 -0.22
N GLN A 380 46.41 -4.81 0.58
CA GLN A 380 46.51 -3.60 1.38
C GLN A 380 47.36 -2.61 0.56
N GLN A 381 46.96 -1.33 0.51
CA GLN A 381 47.81 -0.13 0.68
C GLN A 381 47.19 1.10 -0.02
N THR A 382 46.84 2.14 0.73
CA THR A 382 47.63 3.39 0.87
C THR A 382 46.81 4.54 1.53
N HIS A 383 47.36 5.09 2.62
CA HIS A 383 47.38 6.48 3.14
C HIS A 383 46.05 7.28 3.29
N THR A 384 45.75 8.09 4.31
CA THR A 384 46.40 8.65 5.53
C THR A 384 45.26 9.29 6.38
N PRO A 385 45.42 9.53 7.70
CA PRO A 385 44.29 9.80 8.59
C PRO A 385 43.95 11.29 8.69
N LEU A 386 42.70 11.66 8.38
CA LEU A 386 42.08 12.88 8.89
C LEU A 386 41.42 12.53 10.23
N SER A 387 41.94 13.10 11.31
CA SER A 387 41.44 12.92 12.67
C SER A 387 40.06 13.56 12.83
N ILE A 388 39.02 12.81 12.50
CA ILE A 388 37.66 13.07 12.97
C ILE A 388 37.58 12.48 14.37
N GLN A 389 37.46 13.36 15.39
CA GLN A 389 37.12 12.93 16.74
C GLN A 389 35.69 12.36 16.73
N VAL A 390 35.59 11.07 16.42
CA VAL A 390 34.37 10.29 16.66
C VAL A 390 34.27 10.12 18.17
N ARG A 391 33.33 10.83 18.79
CA ARG A 391 32.90 10.54 20.17
C ARG A 391 32.21 9.18 20.16
N THR A 392 32.96 8.14 20.49
CA THR A 392 32.42 6.81 20.78
C THR A 392 31.61 6.86 22.07
N PHE A 393 30.29 6.76 21.98
CA PHE A 393 29.47 6.45 23.15
C PHE A 393 29.61 4.95 23.46
N ALA A 394 29.93 4.65 24.72
CA ALA A 394 30.25 3.34 25.34
C ALA A 394 29.42 2.15 24.83
N HIS A 395 30.08 1.10 24.31
CA HIS A 395 30.50 -0.15 24.98
C HIS A 395 29.38 -1.16 25.28
N GLY A 396 29.11 -2.01 24.30
CA GLY A 396 28.50 -3.32 24.43
C GLY A 396 28.67 -4.05 23.10
N ASP A 397 29.47 -5.13 23.07
CA ASP A 397 29.86 -5.86 21.85
C ASP A 397 28.71 -6.60 21.13
N LYS A 398 27.44 -6.32 21.48
CA LYS A 398 26.25 -6.90 20.87
C LYS A 398 25.13 -5.87 20.74
N LEU A 399 24.64 -5.66 19.51
CA LEU A 399 23.44 -4.87 19.23
C LEU A 399 22.21 -5.60 19.79
N THR A 400 21.46 -4.96 20.69
CA THR A 400 20.34 -5.58 21.41
C THR A 400 19.14 -5.93 20.54
N HIS A 401 19.02 -5.29 19.37
CA HIS A 401 17.92 -5.49 18.42
C HIS A 401 18.29 -6.38 17.24
N ILE A 402 19.39 -7.12 17.34
CA ILE A 402 19.90 -7.99 16.27
C ILE A 402 20.11 -9.38 16.85
N ASP A 403 19.62 -10.40 16.16
CA ASP A 403 19.91 -11.79 16.51
C ASP A 403 21.31 -12.22 16.03
N ASP A 404 21.74 -13.42 16.41
CA ASP A 404 23.07 -13.92 16.04
C ASP A 404 23.27 -14.10 14.52
N SER A 405 22.21 -13.91 13.71
CA SER A 405 22.24 -13.94 12.23
C SER A 405 22.33 -12.55 11.58
N GLY A 406 22.30 -11.46 12.36
CA GLY A 406 22.26 -10.10 11.82
C GLY A 406 20.85 -9.56 11.53
N SER A 407 19.81 -10.33 11.86
CA SER A 407 18.41 -9.95 11.57
C SER A 407 17.79 -9.16 12.71
N ALA A 408 16.92 -8.20 12.37
CA ALA A 408 16.27 -7.33 13.35
C ALA A 408 15.29 -8.13 14.24
N LYS A 409 15.47 -8.04 15.56
CA LYS A 409 14.68 -8.75 16.57
C LYS A 409 14.19 -7.79 17.65
N MET A 410 12.95 -7.99 18.09
CA MET A 410 12.39 -7.25 19.24
C MET A 410 13.10 -7.69 20.53
N VAL A 411 13.46 -6.72 21.38
CA VAL A 411 14.10 -7.01 22.67
C VAL A 411 13.08 -7.64 23.61
N ASP A 412 13.39 -8.83 24.13
CA ASP A 412 12.55 -9.45 25.16
C ASP A 412 12.67 -8.67 26.48
N VAL A 413 11.54 -8.38 27.10
CA VAL A 413 11.44 -7.65 28.38
C VAL A 413 10.84 -8.51 29.49
N SER A 414 10.65 -9.82 29.26
CA SER A 414 9.99 -10.73 30.20
C SER A 414 10.63 -10.74 31.59
N ASP A 415 11.98 -10.71 31.64
CA ASP A 415 12.80 -10.75 32.86
C ASP A 415 12.96 -9.39 33.59
N LYS A 416 12.28 -8.34 33.10
CA LYS A 416 12.34 -7.00 33.71
C LYS A 416 11.16 -6.81 34.68
N GLY A 417 11.44 -6.25 35.85
CA GLY A 417 10.43 -5.83 36.82
C GLY A 417 9.69 -4.57 36.34
N ALA A 418 8.38 -4.51 36.59
CA ALA A 418 7.59 -3.32 36.31
C ALA A 418 7.96 -2.19 37.29
N THR A 419 8.17 -0.99 36.76
CA THR A 419 8.52 0.20 37.54
C THR A 419 7.93 1.42 36.86
N THR A 420 7.77 2.53 37.57
CA THR A 420 7.35 3.80 36.97
C THR A 420 8.44 4.28 36.01
N ARG A 421 8.02 4.76 34.84
CA ARG A 421 8.88 5.23 33.76
C ARG A 421 8.39 6.59 33.31
N THR A 422 9.30 7.54 33.19
CA THR A 422 8.99 8.89 32.74
C THR A 422 9.99 9.32 31.67
N ALA A 423 9.51 9.97 30.62
CA ALA A 423 10.35 10.56 29.58
C ALA A 423 9.89 11.97 29.24
N LEU A 424 10.84 12.89 29.12
CA LEU A 424 10.64 14.27 28.69
C LEU A 424 11.36 14.48 27.36
N ALA A 425 10.63 14.91 26.34
CA ALA A 425 11.15 15.23 25.01
C ALA A 425 10.75 16.65 24.59
N GLN A 426 11.52 17.23 23.69
CA GLN A 426 11.30 18.57 23.13
C GLN A 426 11.40 18.54 21.61
N ALA A 427 10.73 19.50 20.96
CA ALA A 427 10.99 19.93 19.58
C ALA A 427 10.84 21.45 19.47
N VAL A 428 11.47 22.04 18.45
CA VAL A 428 11.39 23.46 18.15
C VAL A 428 10.93 23.64 16.71
N VAL A 429 9.94 24.51 16.48
CA VAL A 429 9.47 24.84 15.13
C VAL A 429 9.65 26.33 14.87
N GLN A 430 10.55 26.67 13.95
CA GLN A 430 10.74 28.04 13.48
C GLN A 430 9.66 28.33 12.43
N VAL A 431 8.73 29.24 12.76
CA VAL A 431 7.58 29.58 11.91
C VAL A 431 7.70 30.98 11.28
N GLY A 432 8.57 31.83 11.83
CA GLY A 432 8.74 33.22 11.44
C GLY A 432 7.66 34.15 12.03
N GLU A 433 7.98 35.44 12.15
CA GLU A 433 7.15 36.42 12.86
C GLU A 433 5.74 36.58 12.27
N LYS A 434 5.64 36.58 10.93
CA LYS A 434 4.35 36.71 10.22
C LYS A 434 3.41 35.56 10.59
N THR A 435 3.92 34.33 10.51
CA THR A 435 3.15 33.12 10.83
C THR A 435 2.79 33.08 12.31
N GLY A 436 3.74 33.36 13.20
CA GLY A 436 3.47 33.32 14.63
C GLY A 436 2.50 34.41 15.10
N ARG A 437 2.45 35.57 14.44
CA ARG A 437 1.37 36.56 14.67
C ARG A 437 -0.01 35.95 14.39
N LEU A 438 -0.16 35.26 13.26
CA LEU A 438 -1.43 34.61 12.90
C LEU A 438 -1.78 33.45 13.85
N ILE A 439 -0.77 32.70 14.33
CA ILE A 439 -0.98 31.68 15.36
C ILE A 439 -1.50 32.33 16.65
N ARG A 440 -0.86 33.42 17.10
CA ARG A 440 -1.24 34.14 18.33
C ARG A 440 -2.66 34.74 18.25
N GLN A 441 -3.05 35.20 17.07
CA GLN A 441 -4.37 35.77 16.81
C GLN A 441 -5.43 34.73 16.42
N ASN A 442 -5.03 33.46 16.22
CA ASN A 442 -5.87 32.38 15.73
C ASN A 442 -6.56 32.68 14.38
N GLU A 443 -5.84 33.34 13.47
CA GLU A 443 -6.37 33.80 12.16
C GLU A 443 -5.98 32.89 10.99
N LEU A 444 -5.37 31.74 11.27
CA LEU A 444 -5.05 30.77 10.23
C LEU A 444 -6.32 30.09 9.72
N LYS A 445 -6.44 29.97 8.39
CA LYS A 445 -7.61 29.35 7.73
C LYS A 445 -7.95 27.95 8.22
N LYS A 446 -6.94 27.21 8.70
CA LYS A 446 -7.07 25.83 9.18
C LYS A 446 -7.49 25.73 10.67
N GLY A 447 -7.61 26.85 11.38
CA GLY A 447 -8.01 26.90 12.79
C GLY A 447 -6.85 26.93 13.79
N ASP A 448 -7.13 26.55 15.04
CA ASP A 448 -6.19 26.66 16.17
C ASP A 448 -5.01 25.69 16.05
N VAL A 449 -3.87 26.22 15.63
CA VAL A 449 -2.65 25.45 15.39
C VAL A 449 -2.13 24.78 16.66
N LEU A 450 -2.14 25.48 17.79
CA LEU A 450 -1.50 24.97 19.02
C LEU A 450 -2.35 23.84 19.61
N THR A 451 -3.66 24.02 19.69
CA THR A 451 -4.57 22.98 20.19
C THR A 451 -4.62 21.77 19.27
N ILE A 452 -4.71 21.95 17.95
CA ILE A 452 -4.73 20.83 17.00
C ILE A 452 -3.42 20.04 17.06
N SER A 453 -2.29 20.74 17.12
CA SER A 453 -0.96 20.09 17.23
C SER A 453 -0.78 19.37 18.57
N GLN A 454 -1.36 19.90 19.65
CA GLN A 454 -1.37 19.24 20.95
C GLN A 454 -2.15 17.91 20.90
N LEU A 455 -3.36 17.92 20.33
CA LEU A 455 -4.16 16.72 20.20
C LEU A 455 -3.48 15.67 19.30
N ALA A 456 -2.89 16.12 18.18
CA ALA A 456 -2.17 15.25 17.26
C ALA A 456 -0.99 14.54 17.94
N GLY A 457 -0.17 15.27 18.71
CA GLY A 457 0.95 14.66 19.44
C GLY A 457 0.50 13.70 20.55
N ILE A 458 -0.58 13.98 21.28
CA ILE A 458 -1.13 13.06 22.29
C ILE A 458 -1.62 11.75 21.65
N LEU A 459 -2.31 11.85 20.51
CA LEU A 459 -2.76 10.67 19.76
C LEU A 459 -1.59 9.87 19.21
N ALA A 460 -0.54 10.54 18.74
CA ALA A 460 0.67 9.90 18.23
C ALA A 460 1.40 9.10 19.32
N ALA A 461 1.55 9.67 20.51
CA ALA A 461 2.14 8.97 21.66
C ALA A 461 1.46 7.61 21.91
N LYS A 462 0.13 7.57 21.86
CA LYS A 462 -0.68 6.36 22.08
C LYS A 462 -0.54 5.31 20.97
N ARG A 463 -0.03 5.69 19.79
CA ARG A 463 0.14 4.82 18.62
C ARG A 463 1.60 4.57 18.26
N THR A 464 2.53 4.86 19.17
CA THR A 464 3.97 4.75 18.90
C THR A 464 4.38 3.36 18.39
N SER A 465 3.83 2.30 18.97
CA SER A 465 4.10 0.91 18.55
C SER A 465 3.53 0.54 17.17
N GLU A 466 2.56 1.31 16.66
CA GLU A 466 2.04 1.17 15.29
C GLU A 466 2.92 1.92 14.28
N LEU A 467 3.58 3.00 14.73
CA LEU A 467 4.37 3.91 13.89
C LEU A 467 5.84 3.52 13.81
N ILE A 468 6.42 3.03 14.92
CA ILE A 468 7.84 2.69 15.02
C ILE A 468 7.99 1.18 15.18
N PRO A 469 8.57 0.47 14.18
CA PRO A 469 8.79 -0.97 14.26
C PRO A 469 9.62 -1.36 15.49
N LEU A 470 9.30 -2.51 16.08
CA LEU A 470 9.99 -3.11 17.24
C LEU A 470 9.83 -2.34 18.56
N CYS A 471 9.06 -1.25 18.59
CA CYS A 471 8.56 -0.68 19.84
C CYS A 471 7.53 -1.62 20.49
N HIS A 472 7.58 -1.72 21.81
CA HIS A 472 6.56 -2.46 22.56
C HIS A 472 5.26 -1.66 22.60
N ASN A 473 4.13 -2.34 22.70
CA ASN A 473 2.88 -1.68 23.02
C ASN A 473 2.85 -1.34 24.53
N ILE A 474 2.87 -0.05 24.86
CA ILE A 474 2.95 0.42 26.26
C ILE A 474 1.62 1.07 26.65
N SER A 475 1.05 0.62 27.76
CA SER A 475 -0.09 1.29 28.41
C SER A 475 0.39 2.56 29.11
N LEU A 476 0.13 3.71 28.48
CA LEU A 476 0.51 5.02 29.02
C LEU A 476 -0.39 5.45 30.18
N SER A 477 0.22 5.86 31.29
CA SER A 477 -0.48 6.44 32.46
C SER A 477 -0.82 7.91 32.23
N SER A 478 0.09 8.68 31.62
CA SER A 478 -0.18 10.07 31.24
C SER A 478 0.67 10.51 30.04
N VAL A 479 0.12 11.47 29.29
CA VAL A 479 0.81 12.21 28.22
C VAL A 479 0.49 13.68 28.44
N ASN A 480 1.48 14.47 28.86
CA ASN A 480 1.37 15.91 28.99
C ASN A 480 2.21 16.56 27.89
N LEU A 481 1.53 17.10 26.87
CA LEU A 481 2.15 17.79 25.75
C LEU A 481 1.80 19.26 25.82
N THR A 482 2.80 20.13 25.76
CA THR A 482 2.63 21.59 25.80
C THR A 482 3.27 22.22 24.58
N LEU A 483 2.56 23.15 23.92
CA LEU A 483 3.09 23.98 22.85
C LEU A 483 3.00 25.45 23.27
N LYS A 484 4.10 26.20 23.15
CA LYS A 484 4.13 27.63 23.45
C LYS A 484 4.81 28.37 22.32
N LEU A 485 4.16 29.44 21.84
CA LEU A 485 4.81 30.41 20.99
C LEU A 485 5.70 31.30 21.86
N ASN A 486 6.95 31.50 21.47
CA ASN A 486 7.88 32.36 22.20
C ASN A 486 7.47 33.85 22.12
N ASP A 487 8.11 34.69 22.94
CA ASP A 487 7.74 36.11 23.04
C ASP A 487 7.89 36.86 21.71
N SER A 488 8.98 36.60 20.98
CA SER A 488 9.21 37.17 19.63
C SER A 488 8.16 36.71 18.60
N GLY A 489 7.39 35.66 18.88
CA GLY A 489 6.36 35.16 17.98
C GLY A 489 6.93 34.51 16.72
N SER A 490 8.16 34.02 16.75
CA SER A 490 8.82 33.40 15.59
C SER A 490 9.07 31.90 15.76
N VAL A 491 8.92 31.38 16.98
CA VAL A 491 9.26 29.99 17.33
C VAL A 491 8.17 29.36 18.19
N VAL A 492 7.74 28.15 17.84
CA VAL A 492 6.88 27.31 18.67
C VAL A 492 7.75 26.27 19.37
N LEU A 493 7.77 26.33 20.71
CA LEU A 493 8.42 25.36 21.57
C LEU A 493 7.43 24.26 21.95
N ILE A 494 7.82 23.01 21.73
CA ILE A 494 6.99 21.83 22.01
C ILE A 494 7.70 20.98 23.07
N SER A 495 6.99 20.61 24.13
CA SER A 495 7.50 19.75 25.20
C SER A 495 6.50 18.65 25.54
N SER A 496 6.95 17.39 25.58
CA SER A 496 6.14 16.23 25.94
C SER A 496 6.73 15.49 27.12
N GLU A 497 5.94 15.35 28.19
CA GLU A 497 6.23 14.44 29.29
C GLU A 497 5.28 13.25 29.24
N VAL A 498 5.83 12.03 29.17
CA VAL A 498 5.06 10.79 29.11
C VAL A 498 5.42 9.91 30.29
N ARG A 499 4.41 9.29 30.92
CA ARG A 499 4.58 8.36 32.03
C ARG A 499 3.87 7.04 31.79
N CYS A 500 4.46 5.95 32.28
CA CYS A 500 3.79 4.66 32.40
C CYS A 500 4.25 3.88 33.63
N GLU A 501 3.55 2.79 33.95
CA GLU A 501 4.06 1.71 34.78
C GLU A 501 4.32 0.48 33.90
N GLY A 502 5.57 0.04 33.81
CA GLY A 502 5.91 -1.02 32.85
C GLY A 502 7.33 -1.53 32.92
N LYS A 503 7.60 -2.51 32.06
CA LYS A 503 8.89 -3.23 31.97
C LYS A 503 9.89 -2.55 31.03
N THR A 504 9.43 -1.60 30.20
CA THR A 504 10.22 -0.88 29.20
C THR A 504 10.01 0.63 29.35
N GLY A 505 10.96 1.43 28.86
CA GLY A 505 10.90 2.89 28.90
C GLY A 505 9.90 3.49 27.90
N VAL A 506 9.57 4.77 28.10
CA VAL A 506 8.58 5.56 27.33
C VAL A 506 9.19 6.69 26.50
N GLU A 507 10.49 6.58 26.20
CA GLU A 507 11.23 7.60 25.45
C GLU A 507 10.66 7.79 24.04
N MET A 508 10.28 6.68 23.40
CA MET A 508 9.78 6.70 22.03
C MET A 508 8.41 7.35 21.94
N GLU A 509 7.57 7.19 22.95
CA GLU A 509 6.26 7.81 23.03
C GLU A 509 6.38 9.32 23.20
N ALA A 510 7.31 9.78 24.05
CA ALA A 510 7.60 11.22 24.20
C ALA A 510 8.17 11.83 22.92
N LEU A 511 9.11 11.17 22.26
CA LEU A 511 9.72 11.63 21.00
C LEU A 511 8.71 11.63 19.84
N THR A 512 7.86 10.61 19.76
CA THR A 512 6.81 10.51 18.75
C THR A 512 5.79 11.63 18.92
N ALA A 513 5.42 11.95 20.17
CA ALA A 513 4.49 13.03 20.48
C ALA A 513 4.98 14.39 19.97
N VAL A 514 6.22 14.77 20.31
CA VAL A 514 6.79 16.07 19.88
C VAL A 514 7.03 16.13 18.37
N THR A 515 7.38 15.00 17.74
CA THR A 515 7.60 14.92 16.29
C THR A 515 6.32 15.16 15.52
N VAL A 516 5.24 14.46 15.87
CA VAL A 516 3.95 14.61 15.18
C VAL A 516 3.33 15.97 15.47
N ALA A 517 3.47 16.50 16.68
CA ALA A 517 3.06 17.86 17.00
C ALA A 517 3.80 18.88 16.13
N ALA A 518 5.12 18.74 15.96
CA ALA A 518 5.91 19.64 15.11
C ALA A 518 5.50 19.57 13.62
N LEU A 519 5.27 18.36 13.10
CA LEU A 519 4.77 18.17 11.73
C LEU A 519 3.36 18.78 11.55
N THR A 520 2.54 18.73 12.59
CA THR A 520 1.20 19.35 12.57
C THR A 520 1.30 20.87 12.53
N VAL A 521 2.18 21.47 13.33
CA VAL A 521 2.47 22.92 13.25
C VAL A 521 2.92 23.29 11.84
N TYR A 522 3.81 22.49 11.24
CA TYR A 522 4.26 22.72 9.86
C TYR A 522 3.09 22.66 8.87
N ASP A 523 2.30 21.59 8.87
CA ASP A 523 1.20 21.42 7.91
C ASP A 523 0.16 22.54 8.03
N MET A 524 -0.14 22.96 9.26
CA MET A 524 -1.09 24.01 9.53
C MET A 524 -0.62 25.39 9.03
N CYS A 525 0.70 25.60 8.97
CA CYS A 525 1.30 26.90 8.68
C CYS A 525 1.94 27.02 7.28
N LYS A 526 2.20 25.90 6.58
CA LYS A 526 2.94 25.90 5.29
C LYS A 526 2.32 26.74 4.16
N ALA A 527 1.02 27.04 4.25
CA ALA A 527 0.34 27.92 3.30
C ALA A 527 0.68 29.42 3.49
N VAL A 528 1.25 29.79 4.64
CA VAL A 528 1.61 31.18 4.98
C VAL A 528 3.11 31.43 4.81
N SER A 529 3.93 30.43 5.15
CA SER A 529 5.39 30.48 5.03
C SER A 529 5.92 29.14 4.55
N HIS A 530 6.86 29.17 3.60
CA HIS A 530 7.57 27.99 3.11
C HIS A 530 8.90 27.76 3.84
N ASP A 531 9.33 28.72 4.67
CA ASP A 531 10.62 28.71 5.37
C ASP A 531 10.53 28.08 6.77
N ILE A 532 9.50 27.26 7.02
CA ILE A 532 9.31 26.62 8.32
C ILE A 532 10.37 25.55 8.51
N VAL A 533 11.04 25.54 9.68
CA VAL A 533 12.07 24.54 10.01
C VAL A 533 11.72 23.87 11.33
N ILE A 534 11.78 22.54 11.36
CA ILE A 534 11.68 21.75 12.59
C ILE A 534 13.09 21.37 13.02
N THR A 535 13.45 21.74 14.26
CA THR A 535 14.76 21.46 14.84
C THR A 535 14.62 20.85 16.23
N ASP A 536 15.75 20.39 16.78
CA ASP A 536 15.90 20.05 18.20
C ASP A 536 14.90 19.00 18.73
N ILE A 537 14.46 18.07 17.86
CA ILE A 537 13.70 16.90 18.30
C ILE A 537 14.61 16.02 19.14
N CYS A 538 14.39 16.01 20.45
CA CYS A 538 15.30 15.32 21.34
C CYS A 538 14.71 14.94 22.70
N LEU A 539 15.32 13.92 23.32
CA LEU A 539 15.02 13.51 24.69
C LEU A 539 15.82 14.36 25.68
N LEU A 540 15.12 15.08 26.55
CA LEU A 540 15.71 15.92 27.60
C LEU A 540 15.99 15.13 28.87
N ARG A 541 15.05 14.28 29.29
CA ARG A 541 15.18 13.48 30.51
C ARG A 541 14.48 12.14 30.36
N LYS A 542 15.02 11.11 31.01
CA LYS A 542 14.28 9.88 31.30
C LYS A 542 14.59 9.36 32.69
N ASP A 543 13.58 8.78 33.31
CA ASP A 543 13.62 8.30 34.69
C ASP A 543 12.95 6.92 34.81
N GLY A 544 13.45 6.12 35.74
CA GLY A 544 13.08 4.73 35.96
C GLY A 544 13.81 3.74 35.04
N GLY A 545 14.32 2.65 35.61
CA GLY A 545 14.96 1.59 34.83
C GLY A 545 15.83 0.67 35.67
N ARG A 546 16.61 -0.15 34.98
CA ARG A 546 17.92 -0.61 35.50
C ARG A 546 19.03 0.43 35.24
N SER A 547 18.78 1.41 34.38
CA SER A 547 19.72 2.49 34.04
C SER A 547 19.50 3.69 34.95
N GLU A 548 20.57 4.42 35.27
CA GLU A 548 20.53 5.69 36.00
C GLU A 548 19.67 6.74 35.24
N THR A 549 19.06 7.66 35.98
CA THR A 549 18.30 8.79 35.42
C THR A 549 19.20 9.54 34.42
N PHE A 550 18.71 9.69 33.19
CA PHE A 550 19.42 10.45 32.16
C PHE A 550 18.81 11.85 32.11
N GLU A 551 19.67 12.86 32.20
CA GLU A 551 19.36 14.25 31.89
C GLU A 551 20.34 14.77 30.84
N ARG A 552 19.80 15.36 29.78
CA ARG A 552 20.60 16.00 28.73
C ARG A 552 21.20 17.27 29.30
N LYS A 553 22.54 17.36 29.27
CA LYS A 553 23.24 18.62 29.53
C LYS A 553 22.94 19.58 28.38
N THR A 554 22.13 20.59 28.67
CA THR A 554 21.80 21.71 27.76
C THR A 554 22.97 22.67 27.65
#